data_AF-A0AAU1KVA9-F1
#
_entry.id   AF-A0AAU1KVA9-F1
#
_cell.length_a   1.000
_cell.length_b   1.000
_cell.length_c   1.000
_cell.angle_alpha   90.00
_cell.angle_beta   90.00
_cell.angle_gamma   90.00
#
_symmetry.space_group_name_H-M   'P 1'
#
loop_
_entity.id
_entity.type
_entity.pdbx_description
1 polymer ?
#
loop_
_entity_poly.entity_id
_entity_poly.type
_entity_poly.pdbx_seq_one_letter_code
_entity_poly.pdbx_strand_id
1 'polypeptide(L)'
;MAGWARGERFSHRGDVPDSPGWSDEQKETVDRMRAELRELSTAVVDHPHWATVPREDLVNARMQLKKQTRPVEPDDVTEAA
;
A
#
# COMPACT_ATOMS: atom_id res chain seq x y z
N MET A 1 28.48 7.92 0.33
CA MET A 1 27.43 7.22 -0.44
C MET A 1 26.69 8.25 -1.26
N ALA A 2 26.71 8.13 -2.58
CA ALA A 2 25.87 8.97 -3.44
C ALA A 2 24.42 8.47 -3.29
N GLY A 3 23.55 9.32 -2.74
CA GLY A 3 22.11 9.05 -2.69
C GLY A 3 21.49 9.09 -4.09
N TRP A 4 20.19 8.80 -4.18
CA TRP A 4 19.42 8.86 -5.42
C TRP A 4 19.70 10.17 -6.19
N ALA A 5 20.00 10.04 -7.49
CA ALA A 5 20.06 11.17 -8.42
C ALA A 5 18.64 11.72 -8.57
N ARG A 6 18.36 12.71 -7.72
CA ARG A 6 17.08 13.37 -7.60
C ARG A 6 16.76 14.11 -8.91
N GLY A 7 15.60 13.83 -9.51
CA GLY A 7 15.07 14.66 -10.60
C GLY A 7 14.94 16.12 -10.15
N GLU A 8 15.05 17.06 -11.09
CA GLU A 8 15.20 18.51 -10.84
C GLU A 8 14.01 19.19 -10.12
N ARG A 9 12.87 18.49 -9.91
CA ARG A 9 11.64 19.09 -9.38
C ARG A 9 11.22 18.47 -8.06
N PHE A 10 11.05 19.31 -7.04
CA PHE A 10 10.55 18.93 -5.72
C PHE A 10 9.27 19.65 -5.35
N SER A 11 8.23 18.89 -4.99
CA SER A 11 6.96 19.47 -4.50
C SER A 11 7.14 20.35 -3.26
N HIS A 12 8.03 19.98 -2.33
CA HIS A 12 8.30 20.74 -1.10
C HIS A 12 9.09 22.05 -1.32
N ARG A 13 9.63 22.29 -2.53
CA ARG A 13 10.31 23.55 -2.89
C ARG A 13 9.44 24.48 -3.74
N GLY A 14 8.25 24.02 -4.15
CA GLY A 14 7.38 24.74 -5.07
C GLY A 14 7.75 24.58 -6.55
N ASP A 15 8.65 23.65 -6.89
CA ASP A 15 9.08 23.39 -8.29
C ASP A 15 8.01 22.62 -9.10
N VAL A 16 6.93 22.20 -8.43
CA VAL A 16 5.81 21.44 -9.00
C VAL A 16 4.54 22.24 -8.76
N PRO A 17 3.73 22.53 -9.80
CA PRO A 17 2.45 23.19 -9.61
C PRO A 17 1.54 22.35 -8.70
N ASP A 18 0.64 23.02 -8.00
CA ASP A 18 -0.33 22.36 -7.16
C ASP A 18 -1.14 21.33 -7.97
N SER A 19 -1.42 20.20 -7.34
CA SER A 19 -2.34 19.22 -7.91
C SER A 19 -3.71 19.89 -8.08
N PRO A 20 -4.43 19.68 -9.20
CA PRO A 20 -5.78 20.20 -9.39
C PRO A 20 -6.81 19.58 -8.43
N GLY A 21 -6.39 18.62 -7.60
CA GLY A 21 -7.26 17.85 -6.74
C GLY A 21 -8.02 16.78 -7.52
N TRP A 22 -9.00 16.16 -6.85
CA TRP A 22 -9.90 15.20 -7.50
C TRP A 22 -11.11 15.91 -8.10
N SER A 23 -11.49 15.49 -9.31
CA SER A 23 -12.84 15.75 -9.84
C SER A 23 -13.89 15.07 -8.97
N ASP A 24 -15.16 15.43 -9.13
CA ASP A 24 -16.23 14.82 -8.33
C ASP A 24 -16.40 13.32 -8.63
N GLU A 25 -16.24 12.90 -9.89
CA GLU A 25 -16.22 11.48 -10.27
C GLU A 25 -15.03 10.73 -9.63
N GLN A 26 -13.86 11.37 -9.57
CA GLN A 26 -12.70 10.79 -8.89
C GLN A 26 -12.93 10.67 -7.38
N LYS A 27 -13.57 11.67 -6.75
CA LYS A 27 -13.94 11.58 -5.33
C LYS A 27 -14.91 10.43 -5.09
N GLU A 28 -15.96 10.30 -5.91
CA GLU A 28 -16.93 9.20 -5.80
C GLU A 28 -16.24 7.84 -5.94
N THR A 29 -15.35 7.72 -6.92
CA THR A 29 -14.56 6.49 -7.14
C THR A 29 -13.72 6.16 -5.92
N VAL A 30 -13.00 7.15 -5.36
CA VAL A 30 -12.17 6.96 -4.19
C VAL A 30 -13.01 6.59 -2.96
N ASP A 31 -14.15 7.23 -2.76
CA ASP A 31 -15.01 6.96 -1.62
C ASP A 31 -15.59 5.53 -1.67
N ARG A 32 -15.99 5.07 -2.86
CA ARG A 32 -16.36 3.67 -3.08
C ARG A 32 -15.21 2.72 -2.76
N MET A 33 -14.01 2.97 -3.31
CA MET A 33 -12.84 2.13 -3.06
C MET A 33 -12.46 2.11 -1.56
N ARG A 34 -12.56 3.25 -0.88
CA ARG A 34 -12.30 3.34 0.57
C ARG A 34 -13.32 2.57 1.39
N ALA A 35 -14.59 2.57 0.99
CA ALA A 35 -15.62 1.78 1.65
C ALA A 35 -15.32 0.28 1.53
N GLU A 36 -14.99 -0.19 0.32
CA GLU A 36 -14.63 -1.58 0.05
C GLU A 36 -13.35 -1.99 0.79
N LEU A 37 -12.30 -1.18 0.73
CA LEU A 37 -11.05 -1.43 1.47
C LEU A 37 -11.27 -1.51 2.98
N ARG A 38 -12.19 -0.70 3.53
CA ARG A 38 -12.54 -0.74 4.95
C ARG A 38 -13.20 -2.07 5.30
N GLU A 39 -14.17 -2.52 4.51
CA GLU A 39 -14.83 -3.81 4.71
C GLU A 39 -13.83 -4.96 4.67
N LEU A 40 -12.98 -5.00 3.64
CA LEU A 40 -11.95 -6.02 3.49
C LEU A 40 -10.94 -6.00 4.65
N SER A 41 -10.53 -4.80 5.09
CA SER A 41 -9.61 -4.65 6.22
C SER A 41 -10.23 -5.20 7.50
N THR A 42 -11.52 -4.93 7.76
CA THR A 42 -12.22 -5.47 8.93
C THR A 42 -12.25 -6.99 8.89
N ALA A 43 -12.63 -7.57 7.74
CA ALA A 43 -12.69 -9.02 7.57
C ALA A 43 -11.35 -9.71 7.86
N VAL A 44 -10.23 -9.09 7.47
CA VAL A 44 -8.88 -9.63 7.74
C VAL A 44 -8.48 -9.45 9.20
N VAL A 45 -8.70 -8.27 9.79
CA VAL A 45 -8.22 -7.95 11.15
C VAL A 45 -8.98 -8.75 12.22
N ASP A 46 -10.28 -8.95 12.02
CA ASP A 46 -11.16 -9.64 12.97
C ASP A 46 -11.31 -11.14 12.68
N HIS A 47 -10.54 -11.68 11.72
CA HIS A 47 -10.65 -13.08 11.32
C HIS A 47 -10.35 -14.05 12.50
N PRO A 48 -11.19 -15.08 12.74
CA PRO A 48 -11.02 -16.03 13.86
C PRO A 48 -9.67 -16.75 13.91
N HIS A 49 -8.98 -16.87 12.76
CA HIS A 49 -7.62 -17.40 12.70
C HIS A 49 -6.66 -16.71 13.67
N TRP A 50 -6.81 -15.41 13.94
CA TRP A 50 -5.92 -14.73 14.86
C TRP A 50 -6.05 -15.22 16.30
N ALA A 51 -7.16 -15.83 16.68
CA ALA A 51 -7.30 -16.46 18.00
C ALA A 51 -6.47 -17.76 18.13
N THR A 52 -6.00 -18.34 17.01
CA THR A 52 -5.18 -19.56 17.01
C THR A 52 -3.68 -19.27 17.06
N VAL A 53 -3.28 -17.99 17.01
CA VAL A 53 -1.87 -17.57 16.99
C VAL A 53 -1.46 -17.10 18.39
N PRO A 54 -0.30 -17.54 18.94
CA PRO A 54 0.22 -17.03 20.20
C PRO A 54 0.34 -15.50 20.19
N ARG A 55 0.05 -14.86 21.32
CA ARG A 55 -0.06 -13.39 21.38
C ARG A 55 1.26 -12.70 21.01
N GLU A 56 2.37 -13.30 21.43
CA GLU A 56 3.75 -12.89 21.13
C GLU A 56 4.08 -12.95 19.63
N ASP A 57 3.41 -13.82 18.88
CA ASP A 57 3.67 -14.06 17.46
C ASP A 57 2.72 -13.32 16.52
N LEU A 58 1.63 -12.73 17.04
CA LEU A 58 0.59 -12.08 16.24
C LEU A 58 1.13 -11.02 15.28
N VAL A 59 2.07 -10.19 15.75
CA VAL A 59 2.66 -9.13 14.93
C VAL A 59 3.47 -9.74 13.78
N ASN A 60 4.29 -10.75 14.08
CA ASN A 60 5.09 -11.44 13.07
C ASN A 60 4.20 -12.12 12.04
N ALA A 61 3.14 -12.81 12.46
CA ALA A 61 2.19 -13.48 11.57
C ALA A 61 1.48 -12.48 10.63
N ARG A 62 1.00 -11.34 11.15
CA ARG A 62 0.41 -10.26 10.34
C ARG A 62 1.41 -9.67 9.33
N MET A 63 2.67 -9.52 9.74
CA MET A 63 3.74 -9.04 8.86
C MET A 63 4.04 -10.02 7.72
N GLN A 64 3.95 -11.33 7.96
CA GLN A 64 4.09 -12.32 6.88
C GLN A 64 2.95 -12.22 5.86
N LEU A 65 1.70 -12.06 6.32
CA LEU A 65 0.56 -11.84 5.42
C LEU A 65 0.80 -10.62 4.51
N LYS A 66 1.26 -9.50 5.08
CA LYS A 66 1.59 -8.29 4.31
C LYS A 66 2.68 -8.51 3.24
N LYS A 67 3.65 -9.40 3.49
CA LYS A 67 4.71 -9.71 2.52
C LYS A 67 4.18 -10.52 1.34
N GLN A 68 3.29 -11.47 1.62
CA GLN A 68 2.69 -12.35 0.61
C GLN A 68 1.71 -11.61 -0.31
N THR A 69 1.03 -10.57 0.19
CA THR A 69 0.06 -9.79 -0.60
C THR A 69 0.67 -8.60 -1.32
N ARG A 70 2.00 -8.44 -1.32
CA ARG A 70 2.66 -7.46 -2.19
C ARG A 70 2.45 -7.90 -3.64
N PRO A 71 1.88 -7.06 -4.52
CA PRO A 71 1.88 -7.34 -5.95
C PRO A 71 3.33 -7.51 -6.41
N VAL A 72 3.65 -8.65 -7.02
CA VAL A 72 4.91 -8.81 -7.75
C VAL A 72 4.76 -7.98 -9.01
N GLU A 73 5.54 -6.91 -9.14
CA GLU A 73 5.60 -6.16 -10.39
C GLU A 73 6.20 -7.08 -11.46
N PRO A 74 5.73 -7.05 -12.72
CA PRO A 74 6.20 -7.95 -13.78
C PRO A 74 7.71 -7.89 -14.04
N ASP A 75 8.39 -6.83 -13.60
CA ASP A 75 9.84 -6.67 -13.71
C ASP A 75 10.65 -7.46 -12.66
N ASP A 76 10.02 -7.98 -11.60
CA ASP A 76 10.70 -8.84 -10.60
C ASP A 76 10.98 -10.27 -11.13
N VAL A 77 10.52 -10.58 -12.37
CA VAL A 77 10.71 -11.88 -13.05
C VAL A 77 11.57 -11.71 -14.31
N THR A 78 12.75 -11.10 -14.19
CA THR A 78 13.85 -11.22 -15.17
C THR A 78 15.16 -11.22 -14.39
N GLU A 79 16.11 -12.15 -14.49
CA GLU A 79 16.34 -13.30 -15.37
C GLU A 79 17.33 -14.19 -14.57
N ALA A 80 17.02 -15.48 -14.38
CA ALA A 80 18.02 -16.49 -14.04
C ALA A 80 18.02 -17.48 -15.20
N ALA A 81 18.87 -17.22 -16.17
CA ALA A 81 19.25 -18.12 -17.26
C ALA A 81 20.78 -18.07 -17.42
#